data_AF-A0A964IGB9-F1
#
_entry.id   AF-A0A964IGB9-F1
#
_cell.length_a   1.000
_cell.length_b   1.000
_cell.length_c   1.000
_cell.angle_alpha   90.00
_cell.angle_beta   90.00
_cell.angle_gamma   90.00
#
_symmetry.space_group_name_H-M   'P 1'
#
loop_
_entity.id
_entity.type
_entity.pdbx_description
1 polymer ?
#
loop_
_entity_poly.entity_id
_entity_poly.type
_entity_poly.pdbx_seq_one_letter_code
_entity_poly.pdbx_strand_id
1 'polypeptide(L)'
;MTHQTWTYPEELTVALLSYGLKPTATTPPQLVRDALNDLYRYEIRRLRQRRHDGLVEKSRYVDEVILLRKRYWPLTLQPDHWLRICQAGGPGLQPGTRGTG
;
A
#
# COMPACT_ATOMS: atom_id res chain seq x y z
N MET A 1 -15.79 3.05 -22.39
CA MET A 1 -15.00 3.18 -21.14
C MET A 1 -14.87 1.79 -20.57
N THR A 2 -13.68 1.20 -20.55
CA THR A 2 -13.47 -0.15 -20.01
C THR A 2 -13.61 -0.08 -18.50
N HIS A 3 -14.66 -0.68 -17.96
CA HIS A 3 -14.83 -0.84 -16.51
C HIS A 3 -13.86 -1.93 -16.06
N GLN A 4 -12.61 -1.56 -15.78
CA GLN A 4 -11.65 -2.48 -15.21
C GLN A 4 -11.95 -2.63 -13.72
N THR A 5 -12.27 -3.86 -13.33
CA THR A 5 -12.50 -4.25 -11.94
C THR A 5 -11.19 -4.75 -11.33
N TRP A 6 -10.89 -4.32 -10.12
CA TRP A 6 -9.72 -4.68 -9.32
C TRP A 6 -10.15 -5.46 -8.09
N THR A 7 -9.35 -6.43 -7.70
CA THR A 7 -9.58 -7.22 -6.50
C THR A 7 -8.40 -7.03 -5.57
N TYR A 8 -8.62 -6.34 -4.45
CA TYR A 8 -7.59 -6.08 -3.46
C TYR A 8 -7.44 -7.30 -2.54
N PRO A 9 -6.22 -7.82 -2.31
CA PRO A 9 -5.98 -8.85 -1.32
C PRO A 9 -6.45 -8.42 0.09
N GLU A 10 -6.89 -9.37 0.90
CA GLU A 10 -7.40 -9.09 2.25
C GLU A 10 -6.36 -8.39 3.13
N GLU A 11 -5.12 -8.90 3.14
CA GLU A 11 -4.01 -8.31 3.92
C GLU A 11 -3.76 -6.84 3.56
N LEU A 12 -3.79 -6.53 2.25
CA LEU A 12 -3.62 -5.17 1.77
C LEU A 12 -4.82 -4.29 2.16
N THR A 13 -6.03 -4.82 2.05
CA THR A 13 -7.26 -4.12 2.41
C THR A 13 -7.30 -3.78 3.91
N VAL A 14 -6.96 -4.73 4.77
CA VAL A 14 -6.88 -4.52 6.23
C VAL A 14 -5.83 -3.47 6.57
N ALA A 15 -4.65 -3.52 5.93
CA ALA A 15 -3.62 -2.51 6.13
C ALA A 15 -4.11 -1.12 5.71
N LEU A 16 -4.74 -1.00 4.54
CA LEU A 16 -5.27 0.27 4.02
C LEU A 16 -6.38 0.86 4.91
N LEU A 17 -7.26 0.02 5.45
CA LEU A 17 -8.30 0.45 6.38
C LEU A 17 -7.72 1.09 7.66
N SER A 18 -6.57 0.62 8.14
CA SER A 18 -5.88 1.22 9.29
C SER A 18 -5.40 2.66 9.03
N TYR A 19 -5.35 3.08 7.77
CA TYR A 19 -5.03 4.42 7.30
C TYR A 19 -6.27 5.21 6.86
N GLY A 20 -7.47 4.66 7.01
CA GLY A 20 -8.71 5.25 6.54
C GLY A 20 -8.94 5.13 5.02
N LEU A 21 -8.14 4.32 4.32
CA LEU A 21 -8.30 4.08 2.89
C LEU A 21 -9.13 2.81 2.68
N LYS A 22 -10.29 2.96 2.05
CA LYS A 22 -11.15 1.85 1.66
C LYS A 22 -11.28 1.81 0.12
N PRO A 23 -10.35 1.14 -0.58
CA PRO A 23 -10.45 1.02 -2.03
C PRO A 23 -11.66 0.15 -2.41
N THR A 24 -12.24 0.44 -3.56
CA THR A 24 -13.32 -0.37 -4.15
C THR A 24 -12.82 -1.06 -5.41
N ALA A 25 -13.63 -1.98 -5.95
CA ALA A 25 -13.25 -2.71 -7.14
C ALA A 25 -13.11 -1.83 -8.40
N THR A 26 -13.63 -0.60 -8.39
CA THR A 26 -13.43 0.37 -9.49
C THR A 26 -12.28 1.34 -9.22
N THR A 27 -11.68 1.30 -8.04
CA THR A 27 -10.57 2.17 -7.67
C THR A 27 -9.26 1.59 -8.22
N PRO A 28 -8.49 2.33 -9.04
CA PRO A 28 -7.20 1.86 -9.54
C PRO A 28 -6.15 1.74 -8.40
N PRO A 29 -5.34 0.67 -8.34
CA PRO A 29 -4.34 0.48 -7.29
C PRO A 29 -3.31 1.60 -7.20
N GLN A 30 -2.97 2.21 -8.34
CA GLN A 30 -2.06 3.36 -8.40
C GLN A 30 -2.60 4.56 -7.63
N LEU A 31 -3.90 4.87 -7.79
CA LEU A 31 -4.56 5.96 -7.07
C LEU A 31 -4.52 5.75 -5.56
N VAL A 32 -4.78 4.53 -5.12
CA VAL A 32 -4.73 4.14 -3.70
C VAL A 32 -3.31 4.27 -3.14
N ARG A 33 -2.33 3.79 -3.91
CA ARG A 33 -0.91 3.88 -3.54
C ARG A 33 -0.45 5.32 -3.43
N ASP A 34 -0.89 6.21 -4.33
CA ASP A 34 -0.52 7.62 -4.30
C ASP A 34 -1.13 8.32 -3.09
N ALA A 35 -2.41 8.07 -2.78
CA ALA A 35 -3.04 8.54 -1.55
C ALA A 35 -2.29 8.06 -0.29
N LEU A 36 -1.87 6.78 -0.26
CA LEU A 36 -1.05 6.24 0.82
C LEU A 36 0.33 6.91 0.89
N ASN A 37 0.94 7.24 -0.26
CA ASN A 37 2.23 7.91 -0.33
C ASN A 37 2.17 9.32 0.25
N ASP A 38 1.10 10.06 -0.04
CA ASP A 38 0.90 11.40 0.49
C ASP A 38 0.70 11.38 2.01
N LEU A 39 -0.06 10.41 2.54
CA LEU A 39 -0.18 10.20 3.98
C LEU A 39 1.18 9.90 4.62
N TYR A 40 1.98 9.02 4.00
CA TYR A 40 3.32 8.70 4.48
C TYR A 40 4.25 9.94 4.48
N ARG A 41 4.20 10.77 3.43
CA ARG A 41 4.96 12.02 3.35
C ARG A 41 4.54 13.00 4.44
N TYR A 42 3.26 13.10 4.73
CA TYR A 42 2.74 13.90 5.82
C TYR A 42 3.30 13.44 7.18
N GLU A 43 3.26 12.13 7.48
CA GLU A 43 3.79 11.59 8.74
C GLU A 43 5.30 11.82 8.89
N ILE A 44 6.06 11.66 7.81
CA ILE A 44 7.50 11.95 7.83
C ILE A 44 7.77 13.44 8.08
N ARG A 45 6.99 14.35 7.47
CA ARG A 45 7.11 15.80 7.73
C ARG A 45 6.77 16.11 9.19
N ARG A 46 5.72 15.50 9.74
CA ARG A 46 5.33 15.64 11.14
C ARG A 46 6.40 15.14 12.11
N LEU A 47 7.02 13.99 11.84
CA LEU A 47 8.15 13.48 12.63
C LEU A 47 9.35 14.42 12.58
N ARG A 48 9.67 14.95 11.40
CA ARG A 48 10.74 15.95 11.25
C ARG A 48 10.44 17.22 12.04
N GLN A 49 9.21 17.71 12.00
CA GLN A 49 8.80 18.89 12.75
C GLN A 49 8.94 18.66 14.26
N ARG A 50 8.43 17.54 14.78
CA ARG A 50 8.58 17.18 16.21
C ARG A 50 10.04 17.10 16.66
N ARG A 51 10.94 16.60 15.79
CA ARG A 51 12.37 16.62 16.06
C ARG A 51 12.93 18.04 16.07
N HIS A 52 12.55 18.87 15.09
CA HIS A 52 12.99 20.27 15.01
C HIS A 52 12.56 21.06 16.25
N ASP A 53 11.35 20.81 16.74
CA ASP A 53 10.79 21.45 17.94
C ASP A 53 11.40 20.91 19.25
N GLY A 54 12.41 20.02 19.17
CA GLY A 54 13.11 19.46 20.32
C GLY A 54 12.32 18.43 21.12
N LEU A 55 11.14 18.01 20.65
CA LEU A 55 10.26 17.07 21.34
C LEU A 55 10.74 15.61 21.25
N VAL A 56 11.74 15.32 20.41
CA VAL A 56 12.25 13.96 20.16
C VAL A 56 13.77 14.01 20.03
N GLU A 57 14.47 13.24 20.87
CA GLU A 57 15.91 13.06 20.74
C GLU A 57 16.30 12.40 19.41
N LYS A 58 17.48 12.74 18.89
CA LYS A 58 17.97 12.24 17.59
C LYS A 58 18.05 10.70 17.52
N SER A 59 18.35 10.04 18.64
CA SER A 59 18.38 8.58 18.78
C SER A 59 16.99 7.98 18.50
N ARG A 60 15.95 8.49 19.18
CA ARG A 60 14.56 8.06 19.01
C ARG A 60 13.99 8.39 17.64
N TYR A 61 14.42 9.50 17.01
CA TYR A 61 13.96 9.86 15.67
C TYR A 61 14.24 8.77 14.62
N VAL A 62 15.40 8.11 14.68
CA VAL A 62 15.75 7.05 13.73
C VAL A 62 14.82 5.85 13.93
N ASP A 63 14.60 5.44 15.18
CA ASP A 63 13.71 4.33 15.53
C ASP A 63 12.27 4.59 15.10
N GLU A 64 11.76 5.81 15.34
CA GLU A 64 10.43 6.24 14.92
C GLU A 64 10.25 6.19 13.39
N VAL A 65 11.27 6.59 12.62
CA VAL A 65 11.25 6.48 11.15
C VAL A 65 11.25 5.01 10.70
N ILE A 66 12.00 4.13 11.38
CA ILE A 66 12.02 2.69 11.08
C ILE A 66 10.64 2.08 11.37
N LEU A 67 10.05 2.37 12.53
CA LEU A 67 8.72 1.91 12.89
C LEU A 67 7.67 2.42 11.90
N LEU A 68 7.78 3.69 11.47
CA LEU A 68 6.90 4.24 10.45
C LEU A 68 7.03 3.47 9.13
N ARG A 69 8.25 3.23 8.63
CA ARG A 69 8.45 2.45 7.40
C ARG A 69 7.90 1.03 7.50
N LYS A 70 8.03 0.39 8.65
CA LYS A 70 7.45 -0.95 8.91
C LYS A 70 5.92 -0.91 8.89
N ARG A 71 5.31 0.13 9.46
CA ARG A 71 3.85 0.31 9.41
C ARG A 71 3.39 0.46 7.96
N TYR A 72 4.04 1.35 7.20
CA TYR A 72 3.76 1.63 5.79
C TYR A 72 4.41 0.60 4.84
N TRP A 73 4.46 -0.68 5.24
CA TRP A 73 4.99 -1.76 4.41
C TRP A 73 4.37 -1.83 3.00
N PRO A 74 3.10 -1.48 2.72
CA PRO A 74 2.57 -1.56 1.36
C PRO A 74 3.31 -0.64 0.38
N LEU A 75 3.92 0.45 0.86
CA LEU A 75 4.74 1.35 0.05
C LEU A 75 6.13 0.80 -0.29
N THR A 76 6.54 -0.31 0.34
CA THR A 76 7.77 -1.03 -0.03
C THR A 76 7.60 -1.80 -1.33
N LEU A 77 6.37 -2.15 -1.70
CA LEU A 77 6.05 -2.79 -2.96
C LEU A 77 6.19 -1.79 -4.12
N GLN A 78 6.82 -2.23 -5.22
CA GLN A 78 6.88 -1.43 -6.44
C GLN A 78 5.48 -1.24 -7.06
N PRO A 79 5.23 -0.14 -7.79
CA PRO A 79 3.95 0.13 -8.44
C PRO A 79 3.43 -1.03 -9.30
N ASP A 80 4.31 -1.69 -10.06
CA ASP A 80 3.92 -2.83 -10.92
C ASP A 80 3.47 -4.04 -10.09
N HIS A 81 4.01 -4.20 -8.88
CA HIS A 81 3.60 -5.28 -7.99
C HIS A 81 2.19 -5.04 -7.45
N TRP A 82 1.83 -3.79 -7.14
CA TRP A 82 0.47 -3.41 -6.77
C TRP A 82 -0.54 -3.77 -7.86
N LEU A 83 -0.21 -3.49 -9.12
CA LEU A 83 -1.08 -3.85 -10.26
C LEU A 83 -1.26 -5.37 -10.33
N ARG A 84 -0.18 -6.14 -10.24
CA ARG A 84 -0.23 -7.61 -10.32
C ARG A 84 -1.08 -8.23 -9.21
N ILE A 85 -0.87 -7.85 -7.94
CA ILE A 85 -1.61 -8.42 -6.81
C ILE A 85 -3.09 -8.00 -6.81
N CYS A 86 -3.40 -6.81 -7.33
CA CYS A 86 -4.77 -6.32 -7.40
C CYS A 86 -5.53 -6.77 -8.66
N GLN A 87 -4.83 -7.30 -9.68
CA GLN A 87 -5.43 -7.91 -10.88
C GLN A 87 -5.68 -9.41 -10.68
N ALA A 88 -4.87 -10.07 -9.85
CA ALA A 88 -4.90 -11.52 -9.68
C ALA A 88 -6.16 -12.08 -9.00
N GLY A 89 -7.07 -11.23 -8.49
CA GLY A 89 -8.33 -11.68 -7.89
C GLY A 89 -9.53 -11.72 -8.85
N GLY A 90 -9.31 -11.92 -10.15
CA GLY A 90 -10.38 -12.35 -11.06
C GLY A 90 -10.68 -13.85 -10.86
N PRO A 91 -11.96 -14.29 -10.88
CA PRO A 91 -12.27 -15.71 -10.81
C PRO A 91 -11.77 -16.38 -12.10
N GLY A 92 -10.65 -17.10 -12.04
CA GLY A 92 -10.16 -17.84 -13.20
C GLY A 92 -8.67 -18.13 -13.22
N LEU A 93 -8.10 -18.66 -12.14
CA LEU A 93 -7.05 -19.65 -12.34
C LEU A 93 -7.74 -20.91 -12.86
N GLN A 94 -7.96 -20.98 -14.18
CA GLN A 94 -8.11 -22.28 -14.82
C GLN A 94 -6.71 -22.94 -14.75
N PRO A 95 -6.51 -24.04 -14.01
CA PRO A 95 -5.35 -24.88 -14.25
C PRO A 95 -5.47 -25.35 -15.70
N GLY A 96 -4.55 -24.88 -16.54
CA GLY A 96 -4.53 -25.17 -17.96
C GLY A 96 -4.71 -26.65 -18.21
N THR A 97 -5.78 -26.98 -18.91
CA THR A 97 -5.89 -28.20 -19.71
C THR A 97 -4.67 -28.27 -20.60
N ARG A 98 -3.71 -29.12 -20.24
CA ARG A 98 -2.70 -29.63 -21.15
C ARG A 98 -3.14 -31.05 -21.53
N GLY A 99 -3.84 -31.18 -22.66
CA GLY A 99 -3.67 -32.37 -23.51
C GLY A 99 -2.19 -32.42 -23.96
N THR A 100 -1.60 -33.51 -24.39
CA THR A 100 -2.08 -34.67 -25.14
C THR A 100 -0.89 -35.64 -25.16
N GLY A 101 -1.11 -36.96 -25.12
CA GLY A 101 -0.05 -37.96 -25.33
C GLY A 101 -0.30 -39.26 -24.59
#